data_AF-A0A7C4NPG1-F1
#
_entry.id   AF-A0A7C4NPG1-F1
#
_cell.length_a   1.000
_cell.length_b   1.000
_cell.length_c   1.000
_cell.angle_alpha   90.00
_cell.angle_beta   90.00
_cell.angle_gamma   90.00
#
_symmetry.space_group_name_H-M   'P 1'
#
loop_
_entity.id
_entity.type
_entity.pdbx_description
1 polymer ?
#
loop_
_entity_poly.entity_id
_entity_poly.type
_entity_poly.pdbx_seq_one_letter_code
_entity_poly.pdbx_strand_id
1 'polypeptide(L)'
;MGQTSLDEHLKFKTYFLFGCAYDGKEGKAYLKLLDIENNQVEIIYDESGHKPYCYVLESLEEVEKLKLQGVVKIEVEKKYDLFRDREVKLTKIIASDPLAIGGTSASIREKMKAWEADIPYHLCYLYDMRLIPSIPYRLDGKILEPLEQDREKIRKVIEKYFPDLSRDDRKVIEEWIALMEAEHCKLKHLSLDIEVLSPVATRVPSPDKARDKVVAVSMVGSDGRREVYLLKTPNFIEVDGGSEFTVKVFDDEVEMLKKIYEVIEEYPVVATFNGDDFDLPYLRHRGEQLKIPKDKIPIILSREGASLRKGIHIDLYRLFNNKSIQVYAFDNKY
;
A
#
# COMPACT_ATOMS: atom_id res chain seq x y z
N MET A 1 -40.86 2.87 -29.54
CA MET A 1 -41.54 3.82 -28.65
C MET A 1 -41.55 3.18 -27.27
N GLY A 2 -40.93 3.68 -26.23
CA GLY A 2 -40.12 4.87 -26.02
C GLY A 2 -39.75 4.88 -24.53
N GLN A 3 -38.59 5.45 -24.23
CA GLN A 3 -38.26 6.06 -22.93
C GLN A 3 -38.32 5.19 -21.67
N THR A 4 -37.16 4.60 -21.37
CA THR A 4 -36.46 4.88 -20.11
C THR A 4 -34.99 5.19 -20.43
N SER A 5 -34.79 6.36 -21.02
CA SER A 5 -33.51 7.08 -21.05
C SER A 5 -33.79 8.36 -20.28
N LEU A 6 -33.35 8.37 -19.02
CA LEU A 6 -33.20 9.47 -18.05
C LEU A 6 -32.99 8.74 -16.71
N ASP A 7 -31.76 8.74 -16.16
CA ASP A 7 -31.40 8.37 -14.76
C ASP A 7 -30.51 7.12 -14.46
N GLU A 8 -29.67 6.62 -15.38
CA GLU A 8 -28.45 5.84 -14.97
C GLU A 8 -27.15 6.54 -15.39
N HIS A 9 -27.19 7.88 -15.41
CA HIS A 9 -26.01 8.74 -15.57
C HIS A 9 -25.39 9.17 -14.24
N LEU A 10 -25.65 8.44 -13.14
CA LEU A 10 -24.67 8.40 -12.06
C LEU A 10 -23.63 7.34 -12.45
N LYS A 11 -22.68 7.74 -13.30
CA LYS A 11 -21.40 7.03 -13.34
C LYS A 11 -20.84 7.13 -11.93
N PHE A 12 -21.05 6.09 -11.14
CA PHE A 12 -20.40 5.99 -9.85
C PHE A 12 -18.91 5.98 -10.11
N LYS A 13 -18.19 6.77 -9.33
CA LYS A 13 -16.75 6.81 -9.42
C LYS A 13 -16.18 5.46 -8.99
N THR A 14 -15.45 4.81 -9.87
CA THR A 14 -14.83 3.51 -9.63
C THR A 14 -13.40 3.69 -9.15
N TYR A 15 -13.04 2.92 -8.13
CA TYR A 15 -11.74 2.96 -7.50
C TYR A 15 -11.04 1.60 -7.54
N PHE A 16 -9.71 1.59 -7.56
CA PHE A 16 -8.91 0.40 -7.23
C PHE A 16 -8.32 0.55 -5.84
N LEU A 17 -8.47 -0.48 -5.01
CA LEU A 17 -7.82 -0.50 -3.70
C LEU A 17 -6.32 -0.78 -3.85
N PHE A 18 -5.48 0.23 -3.65
CA PHE A 18 -4.03 0.12 -3.76
C PHE A 18 -3.35 -0.35 -2.49
N GLY A 19 -3.90 0.01 -1.34
CA GLY A 19 -3.29 -0.35 -0.07
C GLY A 19 -4.10 0.08 1.13
N CYS A 20 -3.74 -0.50 2.26
CA CYS A 20 -4.30 -0.21 3.58
C CYS A 20 -3.14 0.09 4.53
N ALA A 21 -3.29 1.09 5.38
CA ALA A 21 -2.33 1.44 6.40
C ALA A 21 -3.02 2.00 7.63
N TYR A 22 -2.25 2.26 8.69
CA TYR A 22 -2.73 2.80 9.96
C TYR A 22 -2.14 4.17 10.22
N ASP A 23 -3.00 5.14 10.53
CA ASP A 23 -2.58 6.45 11.00
C ASP A 23 -2.63 6.47 12.53
N GLY A 24 -1.45 6.46 13.16
CA GLY A 24 -1.34 6.47 14.61
C GLY A 24 -1.78 7.79 15.27
N LYS A 25 -1.87 8.89 14.52
CA LYS A 25 -2.38 10.17 15.06
C LYS A 25 -3.91 10.18 15.09
N GLU A 26 -4.52 9.72 14.01
CA GLU A 26 -5.99 9.62 13.90
C GLU A 26 -6.54 8.38 14.62
N GLY A 27 -5.70 7.38 14.90
CA GLY A 27 -6.09 6.14 15.55
C GLY A 27 -6.97 5.25 14.67
N LYS A 28 -6.81 5.34 13.35
CA LYS A 28 -7.70 4.75 12.34
C LYS A 28 -6.92 4.07 11.21
N ALA A 29 -7.52 3.03 10.63
CA ALA A 29 -7.09 2.53 9.33
C ALA A 29 -7.42 3.57 8.25
N TYR A 30 -6.65 3.59 7.18
CA TYR A 30 -6.98 4.33 5.97
C TYR A 30 -6.62 3.52 4.74
N LEU A 31 -7.39 3.75 3.68
CA LEU A 31 -7.27 3.10 2.40
C LEU A 31 -6.72 4.09 1.37
N LYS A 32 -5.84 3.58 0.51
CA LYS A 32 -5.36 4.26 -0.69
C LYS A 32 -6.19 3.76 -1.86
N LEU A 33 -7.00 4.63 -2.44
CA LEU A 33 -7.90 4.29 -3.53
C LEU A 33 -7.48 5.02 -4.79
N LEU A 34 -7.11 4.29 -5.83
CA LEU A 34 -6.87 4.87 -7.14
C LEU A 34 -8.21 5.15 -7.82
N ASP A 35 -8.51 6.42 -8.04
CA ASP A 35 -9.53 6.84 -8.98
C ASP A 35 -9.09 6.46 -10.41
N ILE A 36 -9.85 5.57 -11.05
CA ILE A 36 -9.52 5.06 -12.38
C ILE A 36 -9.60 6.17 -13.44
N GLU A 37 -10.59 7.07 -13.32
CA GLU A 37 -10.86 8.07 -14.36
C GLU A 37 -9.75 9.12 -14.37
N ASN A 38 -9.33 9.60 -13.20
CA ASN A 38 -8.32 10.66 -13.09
C ASN A 38 -6.90 10.15 -12.82
N ASN A 39 -6.72 8.85 -12.58
CA ASN A 39 -5.44 8.24 -12.22
C ASN A 39 -4.78 8.92 -10.99
N GLN A 40 -5.59 9.28 -9.99
CA GLN A 40 -5.16 9.93 -8.75
C GLN A 40 -5.49 9.05 -7.55
N VAL A 41 -4.62 9.06 -6.53
CA VAL A 41 -4.88 8.32 -5.30
C VAL A 41 -5.55 9.20 -4.25
N GLU A 42 -6.70 8.72 -3.79
CA GLU A 42 -7.45 9.30 -2.68
C GLU A 42 -7.23 8.50 -1.39
N ILE A 43 -7.27 9.21 -0.27
CA ILE A 43 -7.13 8.62 1.06
C ILE A 43 -8.49 8.65 1.75
N ILE A 44 -8.99 7.46 2.10
CA ILE A 44 -10.25 7.31 2.84
C ILE A 44 -9.96 6.68 4.19
N TYR A 45 -10.33 7.39 5.26
CA TYR A 45 -10.19 6.90 6.63
C TYR A 45 -11.38 6.02 7.01
N ASP A 46 -11.11 5.02 7.84
CA ASP A 46 -12.13 4.18 8.46
C ASP A 46 -13.07 5.00 9.36
N GLU A 47 -14.36 4.67 9.27
CA GLU A 47 -15.42 5.18 10.15
C GLU A 47 -16.25 4.08 10.79
N SER A 48 -15.95 2.81 10.53
CA SER A 48 -16.61 1.67 11.18
C SER A 48 -16.28 1.59 12.68
N GLY A 49 -15.19 2.23 13.10
CA GLY A 49 -14.68 2.14 14.47
C GLY A 49 -13.88 0.86 14.71
N HIS A 50 -13.40 0.22 13.65
CA HIS A 50 -12.56 -0.96 13.74
C HIS A 50 -11.31 -0.65 14.56
N LYS A 51 -10.93 -1.58 15.43
CA LYS A 51 -9.80 -1.44 16.35
C LYS A 51 -8.95 -2.71 16.35
N PRO A 52 -7.65 -2.59 16.64
CA PRO A 52 -6.78 -3.75 16.78
C PRO A 52 -7.27 -4.63 17.92
N TYR A 53 -7.20 -5.94 17.75
CA TYR A 53 -7.64 -6.90 18.76
C TYR A 53 -6.77 -8.16 18.76
N CYS A 54 -6.90 -8.96 19.80
CA CYS A 54 -6.43 -10.35 19.85
C CYS A 54 -7.40 -11.22 20.66
N TYR A 55 -7.27 -12.53 20.56
CA TYR A 55 -8.05 -13.48 21.38
C TYR A 55 -7.19 -14.18 22.42
N VAL A 56 -7.80 -14.56 23.53
CA VAL A 56 -7.19 -15.35 24.62
C VAL A 56 -8.16 -16.42 25.14
N LEU A 57 -7.63 -17.44 25.82
CA LEU A 57 -8.45 -18.54 26.39
C LEU A 57 -8.95 -18.21 27.80
N GLU A 58 -8.22 -17.35 28.50
CA GLU A 58 -8.54 -16.83 29.82
C GLU A 58 -9.93 -16.18 29.80
N SER A 59 -10.66 -16.34 30.90
CA SER A 59 -11.97 -15.72 31.08
C SER A 59 -11.86 -14.19 31.12
N LEU A 60 -12.98 -13.52 30.83
CA LEU A 60 -13.06 -12.07 30.87
C LEU A 60 -12.60 -11.52 32.23
N GLU A 61 -13.02 -12.15 33.34
CA GLU A 61 -12.64 -11.73 34.69
C GLU A 61 -11.15 -11.93 34.99
N GLU A 62 -10.51 -12.94 34.41
CA GLU A 62 -9.07 -13.16 34.54
C GLU A 62 -8.28 -12.09 33.78
N VAL A 63 -8.71 -11.75 32.56
CA VAL A 63 -8.06 -10.70 31.75
C VAL A 63 -8.20 -9.33 32.40
N GLU A 64 -9.37 -8.99 32.93
CA GLU A 64 -9.61 -7.72 33.62
C GLU A 64 -8.69 -7.52 34.82
N LYS A 65 -8.39 -8.59 35.57
CA LYS A 65 -7.48 -8.54 36.74
C LYS A 65 -6.04 -8.21 36.36
N LEU A 66 -5.60 -8.56 35.14
CA LEU A 66 -4.24 -8.29 34.67
C LEU A 66 -3.98 -6.81 34.41
N LYS A 67 -5.03 -5.98 34.28
CA LYS A 67 -4.94 -4.53 34.03
C LYS A 67 -3.94 -4.18 32.91
N LEU A 68 -4.06 -4.90 31.80
CA LEU A 68 -3.18 -4.75 30.64
C LEU A 68 -3.29 -3.32 30.08
N GLN A 69 -2.14 -2.75 29.72
CA GLN A 69 -2.08 -1.40 29.14
C GLN A 69 -2.62 -1.40 27.71
N GLY A 70 -3.27 -0.30 27.32
CA GLY A 70 -3.82 -0.13 25.97
C GLY A 70 -5.11 -0.91 25.70
N VAL A 71 -5.66 -1.63 26.69
CA VAL A 71 -6.96 -2.29 26.55
C VAL A 71 -8.08 -1.25 26.57
N VAL A 72 -8.93 -1.29 25.54
CA VAL A 72 -10.11 -0.42 25.38
C VAL A 72 -11.37 -1.15 25.81
N LYS A 73 -11.51 -2.41 25.41
CA LYS A 73 -12.68 -3.23 25.68
C LYS A 73 -12.30 -4.70 25.72
N ILE A 74 -12.98 -5.47 26.57
CA ILE A 74 -12.89 -6.93 26.61
C ILE A 74 -14.30 -7.46 26.38
N GLU A 75 -14.44 -8.45 25.50
CA GLU A 75 -15.72 -9.09 25.21
C GLU A 75 -15.53 -10.58 24.94
N VAL A 76 -16.60 -11.37 25.04
CA VAL A 76 -16.57 -12.80 24.72
C VAL A 76 -17.13 -13.00 23.32
N GLU A 77 -16.37 -13.66 22.45
CA GLU A 77 -16.77 -13.97 21.08
C GLU A 77 -16.76 -15.49 20.87
N LYS A 78 -17.70 -15.98 20.05
CA LYS A 78 -17.68 -17.37 19.58
C LYS A 78 -16.83 -17.45 18.31
N LYS A 79 -15.88 -18.40 18.28
CA LYS A 79 -15.11 -18.78 17.09
C LYS A 79 -15.30 -20.25 16.79
N TYR A 80 -14.94 -20.65 15.58
CA TYR A 80 -14.94 -22.05 15.18
C TYR A 80 -13.53 -22.63 15.24
N ASP A 81 -13.34 -23.68 16.03
CA ASP A 81 -12.09 -24.44 16.09
C ASP A 81 -12.09 -25.47 14.95
N LEU A 82 -11.39 -25.16 13.86
CA LEU A 82 -11.30 -26.01 12.67
C LEU A 82 -10.64 -27.37 12.94
N PHE A 83 -9.79 -27.49 13.97
CA PHE A 83 -9.12 -28.77 14.28
C PHE A 83 -10.03 -29.73 15.04
N ARG A 84 -10.93 -29.18 15.87
CA ARG A 84 -11.83 -29.97 16.72
C ARG A 84 -13.28 -29.97 16.22
N ASP A 85 -13.53 -29.30 15.10
CA ASP A 85 -14.83 -29.18 14.45
C ASP A 85 -15.94 -28.76 15.43
N ARG A 86 -15.69 -27.68 16.19
CA ARG A 86 -16.63 -27.18 17.21
C ARG A 86 -16.55 -25.68 17.42
N GLU A 87 -17.64 -25.10 17.89
CA GLU A 87 -17.63 -23.74 18.44
C GLU A 87 -16.84 -23.68 19.77
N VAL A 88 -16.02 -22.65 19.90
CA VAL A 88 -15.30 -22.31 21.14
C VAL A 88 -15.62 -20.87 21.52
N LYS A 89 -15.70 -20.59 22.83
CA LYS A 89 -15.82 -19.22 23.35
C LYS A 89 -14.42 -18.73 23.68
N LEU A 90 -14.06 -17.57 23.15
CA LEU A 90 -12.77 -16.91 23.40
C LEU A 90 -13.03 -15.52 23.96
N THR A 91 -12.09 -15.02 24.75
CA THR A 91 -12.10 -13.64 25.21
C THR A 91 -11.36 -12.79 24.18
N LYS A 92 -12.05 -11.82 23.58
CA LYS A 92 -11.50 -10.83 22.67
C LYS A 92 -11.05 -9.61 23.45
N ILE A 93 -9.79 -9.21 23.26
CA ILE A 93 -9.20 -8.01 23.84
C ILE A 93 -9.06 -6.99 22.71
N ILE A 94 -9.82 -5.90 22.78
CA ILE A 94 -9.75 -4.78 21.84
C ILE A 94 -8.81 -3.73 22.43
N ALA A 95 -7.83 -3.30 21.64
CA ALA A 95 -6.78 -2.38 22.06
C ALA A 95 -6.90 -0.99 21.45
N SER A 96 -6.15 -0.04 22.00
CA SER A 96 -6.10 1.36 21.55
C SER A 96 -5.40 1.53 20.21
N ASP A 97 -4.36 0.73 19.99
CA ASP A 97 -3.46 0.82 18.84
C ASP A 97 -2.74 -0.53 18.61
N PRO A 98 -2.14 -0.75 17.42
CA PRO A 98 -1.50 -2.01 17.11
C PRO A 98 -0.32 -2.38 18.03
N LEU A 99 0.40 -1.38 18.57
CA LEU A 99 1.57 -1.61 19.43
C LEU A 99 1.19 -2.14 20.82
N ALA A 100 -0.05 -1.88 21.26
CA ALA A 100 -0.61 -2.48 22.46
C ALA A 100 -0.86 -3.99 22.29
N ILE A 101 -1.23 -4.46 21.09
CA ILE A 101 -1.36 -5.90 20.78
C ILE A 101 0.02 -6.55 20.67
N GLY A 102 0.90 -5.98 19.84
CA GLY A 102 2.21 -6.57 19.52
C GLY A 102 3.24 -5.55 19.03
N GLY A 103 4.51 -5.83 19.26
CA GLY A 103 5.63 -5.03 18.74
C GLY A 103 6.39 -4.21 19.78
N THR A 104 6.02 -4.31 21.05
CA THR A 104 6.78 -3.79 22.20
C THR A 104 6.87 -4.85 23.29
N SER A 105 7.89 -4.78 24.15
CA SER A 105 8.05 -5.69 25.30
C SER A 105 6.91 -5.58 26.33
N ALA A 106 6.12 -4.51 26.28
CA ALA A 106 4.99 -4.28 27.18
C ALA A 106 3.63 -4.70 26.58
N SER A 107 3.61 -5.14 25.32
CA SER A 107 2.41 -5.50 24.57
C SER A 107 1.69 -6.73 25.16
N ILE A 108 0.41 -6.89 24.83
CA ILE A 108 -0.46 -7.95 25.37
C ILE A 108 0.09 -9.33 25.05
N ARG A 109 0.58 -9.56 23.82
CA ARG A 109 1.09 -10.86 23.38
C ARG A 109 2.36 -11.33 24.11
N GLU A 110 3.12 -10.40 24.71
CA GLU A 110 4.32 -10.73 25.48
C GLU A 110 4.00 -11.06 26.94
N LYS A 111 2.80 -10.66 27.41
CA LYS A 111 2.35 -10.85 28.81
C LYS A 111 1.51 -12.11 28.97
N MET A 112 0.86 -12.56 27.91
CA MET A 112 0.03 -13.76 27.92
C MET A 112 -0.04 -14.38 26.53
N LYS A 113 -0.42 -15.65 26.48
CA LYS A 113 -0.59 -16.35 25.21
C LYS A 113 -1.84 -15.84 24.51
N ALA A 114 -1.65 -15.14 23.39
CA ALA A 114 -2.72 -14.59 22.58
C ALA A 114 -2.73 -15.18 21.16
N TRP A 115 -3.91 -15.27 20.57
CA TRP A 115 -4.17 -15.70 19.19
C TRP A 115 -4.53 -14.47 18.34
N GLU A 116 -4.25 -14.55 17.04
CA GLU A 116 -4.37 -13.42 16.10
C GLU A 116 -3.58 -12.16 16.51
N ALA A 117 -2.61 -12.30 17.43
CA ALA A 117 -1.81 -11.21 17.97
C ALA A 117 -0.49 -10.93 17.20
N ASP A 118 -0.27 -11.66 16.11
CA ASP A 118 0.90 -11.51 15.22
C ASP A 118 0.47 -11.22 13.77
N ILE A 119 -0.72 -10.64 13.61
CA ILE A 119 -1.24 -10.17 12.33
C ILE A 119 -1.06 -8.65 12.29
N PRO A 120 -0.32 -8.09 11.31
CA PRO A 120 -0.26 -6.65 11.09
C PRO A 120 -1.65 -6.04 11.00
N TYR A 121 -1.88 -4.91 11.69
CA TYR A 121 -3.22 -4.35 11.82
C TYR A 121 -3.91 -4.05 10.47
N HIS A 122 -3.16 -3.60 9.47
CA HIS A 122 -3.72 -3.33 8.16
C HIS A 122 -4.28 -4.61 7.49
N LEU A 123 -3.67 -5.78 7.74
CA LEU A 123 -4.20 -7.07 7.26
C LEU A 123 -5.44 -7.49 8.04
N CYS A 124 -5.42 -7.37 9.36
CA CYS A 124 -6.60 -7.62 10.20
C CYS A 124 -7.79 -6.78 9.73
N TYR A 125 -7.59 -5.49 9.48
CA TYR A 125 -8.61 -4.62 8.91
C TYR A 125 -9.10 -5.09 7.54
N LEU A 126 -8.20 -5.44 6.62
CA LEU A 126 -8.59 -5.95 5.29
C LEU A 126 -9.42 -7.24 5.39
N TYR A 127 -9.05 -8.16 6.28
CA TYR A 127 -9.77 -9.43 6.47
C TYR A 127 -11.18 -9.21 7.02
N ASP A 128 -11.30 -8.43 8.10
CA ASP A 128 -12.59 -8.19 8.76
C ASP A 128 -13.54 -7.37 7.90
N MET A 129 -12.99 -6.41 7.14
CA MET A 129 -13.75 -5.59 6.19
C MET A 129 -13.96 -6.28 4.84
N ARG A 130 -13.38 -7.47 4.63
CA ARG A 130 -13.43 -8.25 3.38
C ARG A 130 -12.98 -7.45 2.15
N LEU A 131 -11.93 -6.67 2.34
CA LEU A 131 -11.34 -5.83 1.31
C LEU A 131 -10.18 -6.58 0.64
N ILE A 132 -10.25 -6.68 -0.68
CA ILE A 132 -9.26 -7.34 -1.53
C ILE A 132 -8.51 -6.24 -2.27
N PRO A 133 -7.18 -6.12 -2.10
CA PRO A 133 -6.39 -5.19 -2.89
C PRO A 133 -6.48 -5.50 -4.39
N SER A 134 -6.28 -4.47 -5.22
CA SER A 134 -6.13 -4.58 -6.67
C SER A 134 -7.37 -5.06 -7.43
N ILE A 135 -8.57 -4.94 -6.86
CA ILE A 135 -9.85 -5.11 -7.57
C ILE A 135 -10.62 -3.78 -7.63
N PRO A 136 -11.56 -3.62 -8.58
CA PRO A 136 -12.38 -2.43 -8.65
C PRO A 136 -13.50 -2.41 -7.58
N TYR A 137 -13.72 -1.22 -7.02
CA TYR A 137 -14.72 -0.90 -6.02
C TYR A 137 -15.57 0.27 -6.46
N ARG A 138 -16.84 0.25 -6.07
CA ARG A 138 -17.67 1.45 -6.00
C ARG A 138 -17.59 2.02 -4.58
N LEU A 139 -17.49 3.34 -4.48
CA LEU A 139 -17.65 4.05 -3.22
C LEU A 139 -19.09 4.56 -3.13
N ASP A 140 -19.88 3.99 -2.21
CA ASP A 140 -21.19 4.51 -1.84
C ASP A 140 -21.08 5.20 -0.46
N GLY A 141 -21.06 6.53 -0.48
CA GLY A 141 -20.73 7.33 0.70
C GLY A 141 -19.31 7.06 1.20
N LYS A 142 -19.18 6.26 2.28
CA LYS A 142 -17.90 5.83 2.85
C LYS A 142 -17.70 4.31 2.83
N ILE A 143 -18.63 3.57 2.24
CA ILE A 143 -18.58 2.12 2.16
C ILE A 143 -18.03 1.73 0.80
N LEU A 144 -17.05 0.82 0.80
CA LEU A 144 -16.49 0.25 -0.41
C LEU A 144 -17.17 -1.08 -0.72
N GLU A 145 -17.79 -1.13 -1.89
CA GLU A 145 -18.43 -2.33 -2.41
C GLU A 145 -17.64 -2.83 -3.62
N PRO A 146 -17.15 -4.08 -3.64
CA PRO A 146 -16.51 -4.64 -4.82
C PRO A 146 -17.47 -4.56 -6.00
N LEU A 147 -16.97 -4.19 -7.19
CA LEU A 147 -17.81 -4.24 -8.38
C LEU A 147 -18.23 -5.69 -8.67
N GLU A 148 -19.55 -5.89 -8.79
CA GLU A 148 -20.09 -7.20 -9.12
C GLU A 148 -19.65 -7.63 -10.52
N GLN A 149 -19.09 -8.84 -10.58
CA GLN A 149 -18.77 -9.49 -11.84
C GLN A 149 -20.01 -10.15 -12.43
N ASP A 150 -19.99 -10.43 -13.74
CA ASP A 150 -21.08 -11.13 -14.44
C ASP A 150 -21.25 -12.55 -13.90
N ARG A 151 -22.15 -12.70 -12.92
CA ARG A 151 -22.45 -13.97 -12.24
C ARG A 151 -22.96 -15.03 -13.21
N GLU A 152 -23.66 -14.64 -14.27
CA GLU A 152 -24.18 -15.59 -15.25
C GLU A 152 -23.06 -16.14 -16.14
N LYS A 153 -22.09 -15.31 -16.52
CA LYS A 153 -20.87 -15.75 -17.18
C LYS A 153 -20.09 -16.72 -16.30
N ILE A 154 -19.86 -16.37 -15.03
CA ILE A 154 -19.15 -17.23 -14.07
C ILE A 154 -19.87 -18.57 -13.90
N ARG A 155 -21.19 -18.54 -13.72
CA ARG A 155 -22.03 -19.74 -13.58
C ARG A 155 -21.86 -20.69 -14.77
N LYS A 156 -21.90 -20.16 -16.01
CA LYS A 156 -21.69 -20.94 -17.23
C LYS A 156 -20.30 -21.56 -17.32
N VAL A 157 -19.26 -20.86 -16.89
CA VAL A 157 -17.89 -21.39 -16.83
C VAL A 157 -17.83 -22.59 -15.87
N ILE A 158 -18.38 -22.43 -14.67
CA ILE A 158 -18.42 -23.49 -13.66
C ILE A 158 -19.19 -24.71 -14.17
N GLU A 159 -20.40 -24.52 -14.72
CA GLU A 159 -21.23 -25.63 -15.21
C GLU A 159 -20.58 -26.38 -16.38
N LYS A 160 -19.80 -25.68 -17.20
CA LYS A 160 -19.11 -26.27 -18.35
C LYS A 160 -17.85 -27.06 -17.97
N TYR A 161 -17.02 -26.51 -17.08
CA TYR A 161 -15.69 -27.05 -16.79
C TYR A 161 -15.61 -27.81 -15.47
N PHE A 162 -16.54 -27.56 -14.55
CA PHE A 162 -16.55 -28.12 -13.20
C PHE A 162 -17.97 -28.53 -12.74
N PRO A 163 -18.68 -29.40 -13.49
CA PRO A 163 -20.09 -29.73 -13.21
C PRO A 163 -20.29 -30.49 -11.89
N ASP A 164 -19.30 -31.26 -11.45
CA ASP A 164 -19.41 -32.20 -10.33
C ASP A 164 -18.85 -31.66 -9.00
N LEU A 165 -18.63 -30.35 -8.88
CA LEU A 165 -18.11 -29.76 -7.65
C LEU A 165 -19.11 -29.88 -6.50
N SER A 166 -18.58 -30.09 -5.29
CA SER A 166 -19.37 -29.92 -4.07
C SER A 166 -19.86 -28.47 -3.95
N ARG A 167 -20.87 -28.23 -3.10
CA ARG A 167 -21.39 -26.87 -2.87
C ARG A 167 -20.30 -25.92 -2.35
N ASP A 168 -19.42 -26.40 -1.48
CA ASP A 168 -18.37 -25.60 -0.87
C ASP A 168 -17.26 -25.30 -1.88
N ASP A 169 -16.82 -26.29 -2.65
CA ASP A 169 -15.83 -26.09 -3.72
C ASP A 169 -16.35 -25.15 -4.80
N ARG A 170 -17.64 -25.24 -5.14
CA ARG A 170 -18.29 -24.34 -6.10
C ARG A 170 -18.22 -22.90 -5.65
N LYS A 171 -18.45 -22.63 -4.36
CA LYS A 171 -18.37 -21.26 -3.81
C LYS A 171 -16.94 -20.71 -3.90
N VAL A 172 -15.94 -21.52 -3.54
CA VAL A 172 -14.54 -21.12 -3.63
C VAL A 172 -14.15 -20.82 -5.09
N ILE A 173 -14.51 -21.70 -6.02
CA ILE A 173 -14.20 -21.50 -7.45
C ILE A 173 -14.91 -20.27 -8.02
N GLU A 174 -16.14 -19.99 -7.59
CA GLU A 174 -16.86 -18.76 -7.97
C GLU A 174 -16.11 -17.49 -7.52
N GLU A 175 -15.62 -17.46 -6.27
CA GLU A 175 -14.82 -16.35 -5.73
C GLU A 175 -13.51 -16.14 -6.52
N TRP A 176 -12.81 -17.23 -6.86
CA TRP A 176 -11.59 -17.17 -7.65
C TRP A 176 -11.83 -16.71 -9.09
N ILE A 177 -12.87 -17.21 -9.76
CA ILE A 177 -13.19 -16.77 -11.13
C ILE A 177 -13.59 -15.29 -11.11
N ALA A 178 -14.39 -14.84 -10.13
CA ALA A 178 -14.73 -13.43 -10.00
C ALA A 178 -13.48 -12.55 -9.85
N LEU A 179 -12.50 -12.99 -9.06
CA LEU A 179 -11.23 -12.26 -8.91
C LEU A 179 -10.42 -12.22 -10.22
N MET A 180 -10.34 -13.33 -10.95
CA MET A 180 -9.57 -13.42 -12.21
C MET A 180 -10.23 -12.69 -13.39
N GLU A 181 -11.55 -12.56 -13.38
CA GLU A 181 -12.33 -11.82 -14.38
C GLU A 181 -12.47 -10.34 -14.06
N ALA A 182 -12.04 -9.91 -12.86
CA ALA A 182 -12.09 -8.51 -12.45
C ALA A 182 -11.37 -7.63 -13.47
N GLU A 183 -11.96 -6.48 -13.78
CA GLU A 183 -11.34 -5.52 -14.69
C GLU A 183 -9.95 -5.13 -14.17
N HIS A 184 -9.04 -4.82 -15.09
CA HIS A 184 -7.72 -4.29 -14.78
C HIS A 184 -7.64 -2.82 -15.21
N CYS A 185 -7.05 -1.97 -14.39
CA CYS A 185 -6.82 -0.57 -14.74
C CYS A 185 -5.43 -0.35 -15.37
N LYS A 186 -5.35 0.63 -16.26
CA LYS A 186 -4.05 1.15 -16.74
C LYS A 186 -3.51 2.11 -15.69
N LEU A 187 -2.29 1.83 -15.22
CA LEU A 187 -1.65 2.61 -14.17
C LEU A 187 -0.72 3.67 -14.78
N LYS A 188 -1.01 4.94 -14.49
CA LYS A 188 -0.01 6.00 -14.64
C LYS A 188 1.13 5.71 -13.65
N HIS A 189 2.38 5.67 -14.12
CA HIS A 189 3.52 5.34 -13.29
C HIS A 189 4.77 6.13 -13.67
N LEU A 190 5.64 6.33 -12.69
CA LEU A 190 6.91 7.05 -12.82
C LEU A 190 8.07 6.14 -12.42
N SER A 191 9.03 5.92 -13.31
CA SER A 191 10.33 5.39 -12.94
C SER A 191 11.25 6.52 -12.50
N LEU A 192 11.90 6.35 -11.35
CA LEU A 192 12.77 7.35 -10.74
C LEU A 192 14.11 6.73 -10.34
N ASP A 193 15.19 7.48 -10.55
CA ASP A 193 16.57 7.14 -10.20
C ASP A 193 17.33 8.41 -9.78
N ILE A 194 18.21 8.32 -8.78
CA ILE A 194 18.96 9.47 -8.25
C ILE A 194 20.47 9.28 -8.32
N GLU A 195 21.17 10.40 -8.48
CA GLU A 195 22.63 10.48 -8.35
C GLU A 195 23.03 11.42 -7.22
N VAL A 196 23.94 10.95 -6.37
CA VAL A 196 24.39 11.66 -5.18
C VAL A 196 25.89 11.93 -5.27
N LEU A 197 26.29 13.18 -5.03
CA LEU A 197 27.68 13.61 -5.11
C LEU A 197 28.49 13.11 -3.91
N SER A 198 29.04 11.91 -4.01
CA SER A 198 29.95 11.38 -2.99
C SER A 198 31.32 12.06 -3.09
N PRO A 199 31.88 12.59 -1.98
CA PRO A 199 33.23 13.17 -1.98
C PRO A 199 34.34 12.12 -2.17
N VAL A 200 34.01 10.82 -2.05
CA VAL A 200 34.93 9.70 -2.22
C VAL A 200 34.30 8.69 -3.18
N ALA A 201 34.89 8.49 -4.35
CA ALA A 201 34.32 7.67 -5.43
C ALA A 201 33.96 6.23 -5.02
N THR A 202 34.70 5.63 -4.07
CA THR A 202 34.47 4.26 -3.60
C THR A 202 33.46 4.16 -2.47
N ARG A 203 32.93 5.28 -1.98
CA ARG A 203 32.03 5.31 -0.85
C ARG A 203 30.60 5.51 -1.32
N VAL A 204 29.76 4.50 -1.05
CA VAL A 204 28.31 4.64 -1.17
C VAL A 204 27.80 5.61 -0.09
N PRO A 205 27.11 6.69 -0.47
CA PRO A 205 26.48 7.60 0.48
C PRO A 205 25.50 6.87 1.41
N SER A 206 25.36 7.35 2.64
CA SER A 206 24.42 6.72 3.59
C SER A 206 23.02 7.33 3.41
N PRO A 207 21.99 6.55 3.02
CA PRO A 207 20.63 7.06 2.84
C PRO A 207 19.98 7.55 4.13
N ASP A 208 20.31 6.94 5.28
CA ASP A 208 19.87 7.41 6.60
C ASP A 208 20.44 8.78 6.96
N LYS A 209 21.71 9.00 6.60
CA LYS A 209 22.42 10.24 6.95
C LYS A 209 22.28 11.31 5.88
N ALA A 210 21.98 10.98 4.63
CA ALA A 210 21.71 11.89 3.50
C ALA A 210 22.52 13.21 3.44
N ARG A 211 23.81 13.17 3.79
CA ARG A 211 24.63 14.39 3.98
C ARG A 211 25.05 15.04 2.67
N ASP A 212 25.23 14.20 1.67
CA ASP A 212 25.77 14.58 0.37
C ASP A 212 24.64 15.11 -0.53
N LYS A 213 24.98 15.93 -1.53
CA LYS A 213 23.98 16.57 -2.38
C LYS A 213 23.42 15.58 -3.38
N VAL A 214 22.12 15.62 -3.61
CA VAL A 214 21.52 15.02 -4.82
C VAL A 214 21.87 15.94 -5.98
N VAL A 215 22.49 15.40 -7.03
CA VAL A 215 22.99 16.17 -8.17
C VAL A 215 22.29 15.88 -9.48
N ALA A 216 21.72 14.70 -9.63
CA ALA A 216 20.84 14.38 -10.73
C ALA A 216 19.66 13.54 -10.25
N VAL A 217 18.50 13.73 -10.88
CA VAL A 217 17.35 12.82 -10.75
C VAL A 217 16.77 12.60 -12.12
N SER A 218 16.69 11.33 -12.53
CA SER A 218 16.12 10.90 -13.80
C SER A 218 14.70 10.39 -13.59
N MET A 219 13.78 10.84 -14.44
CA MET A 219 12.36 10.56 -14.30
C MET A 219 11.74 10.20 -15.66
N VAL A 220 11.16 9.00 -15.74
CA VAL A 220 10.48 8.50 -16.94
C VAL A 220 9.04 8.12 -16.58
N GLY A 221 8.08 8.83 -17.14
CA GLY A 221 6.65 8.61 -16.91
C GLY A 221 6.01 7.79 -18.02
N SER A 222 4.98 7.01 -17.66
CA SER A 222 4.18 6.23 -18.61
C SER A 222 3.31 7.08 -19.55
N ASP A 223 3.21 8.38 -19.27
CA ASP A 223 2.56 9.42 -20.08
C ASP A 223 3.52 10.10 -21.07
N GLY A 224 4.73 9.55 -21.25
CA GLY A 224 5.73 10.07 -22.18
C GLY A 224 6.69 11.08 -21.56
N ARG A 225 6.54 11.42 -20.27
CA ARG A 225 7.52 12.25 -19.54
C ARG A 225 8.90 11.60 -19.61
N ARG A 226 9.92 12.38 -19.99
CA ARG A 226 11.33 12.00 -19.98
C ARG A 226 12.15 13.20 -19.55
N GLU A 227 12.53 13.27 -18.28
CA GLU A 227 13.18 14.44 -17.71
C GLU A 227 14.38 14.07 -16.85
N VAL A 228 15.40 14.93 -16.87
CA VAL A 228 16.57 14.84 -15.98
C VAL A 228 16.73 16.18 -15.27
N TYR A 229 16.71 16.14 -13.94
CA TYR A 229 16.81 17.33 -13.09
C TYR A 229 18.24 17.39 -12.59
N LEU A 230 18.96 18.48 -12.88
CA LEU A 230 20.37 18.63 -12.57
C LEU A 230 20.59 19.79 -11.59
N LEU A 231 21.38 19.53 -10.55
CA LEU A 231 21.88 20.59 -9.66
C LEU A 231 23.17 21.18 -10.23
N LYS A 232 23.22 22.50 -10.32
CA LYS A 232 24.43 23.21 -10.74
C LYS A 232 25.54 23.04 -9.70
N THR A 233 26.65 22.46 -10.13
CA THR A 233 27.89 22.33 -9.37
C THR A 233 28.95 23.31 -9.90
N PRO A 234 30.06 23.57 -9.17
CA PRO A 234 31.10 24.48 -9.64
C PRO A 234 31.70 24.10 -11.01
N ASN A 235 31.69 22.82 -11.37
CA ASN A 235 32.18 22.29 -12.64
C ASN A 235 31.04 21.95 -13.61
N PHE A 236 29.86 22.54 -13.42
CA PHE A 236 28.70 22.26 -14.26
C PHE A 236 28.94 22.73 -15.69
N ILE A 237 28.69 21.82 -16.63
CA ILE A 237 28.66 22.09 -18.06
C ILE A 237 27.21 21.93 -18.49
N GLU A 238 26.72 22.88 -19.29
CA GLU A 238 25.36 22.83 -19.81
C GLU A 238 25.22 21.63 -20.75
N VAL A 239 24.18 20.82 -20.51
CA VAL A 239 23.89 19.60 -21.27
C VAL A 239 22.51 19.77 -21.90
N ASP A 240 22.42 19.51 -23.20
CA ASP A 240 21.16 19.41 -23.93
C ASP A 240 20.80 17.92 -24.11
N GLY A 241 19.59 17.56 -23.69
CA GLY A 241 19.04 16.21 -23.89
C GLY A 241 18.47 15.99 -25.30
N GLY A 242 18.49 17.02 -26.15
CA GLY A 242 17.98 16.97 -27.51
C GLY A 242 16.50 16.60 -27.55
N SER A 243 16.13 15.67 -28.44
CA SER A 243 14.76 15.17 -28.55
C SER A 243 14.46 13.97 -27.64
N GLU A 244 15.44 13.42 -26.93
CA GLU A 244 15.28 12.18 -26.15
C GLU A 244 14.70 12.43 -24.75
N PHE A 245 15.14 13.51 -24.10
CA PHE A 245 14.68 13.90 -22.76
C PHE A 245 14.88 15.41 -22.54
N THR A 246 14.09 15.97 -21.62
CA THR A 246 14.22 17.38 -21.21
C THR A 246 15.14 17.51 -20.01
N VAL A 247 16.17 18.36 -20.14
CA VAL A 247 17.05 18.72 -19.01
C VAL A 247 16.50 19.94 -18.29
N LYS A 248 16.36 19.87 -16.96
CA LYS A 248 15.98 21.01 -16.10
C LYS A 248 17.09 21.27 -15.10
N VAL A 249 17.70 22.45 -15.17
CA VAL A 249 18.84 22.83 -14.32
C VAL A 249 18.36 23.70 -13.16
N PHE A 250 18.84 23.41 -11.96
CA PHE A 250 18.53 24.11 -10.73
C PHE A 250 19.81 24.65 -10.09
N ASP A 251 19.79 25.91 -9.64
CA ASP A 251 20.89 26.49 -8.84
C ASP A 251 20.83 26.09 -7.36
N ASP A 252 19.64 25.69 -6.88
CA ASP A 252 19.36 25.36 -5.48
C ASP A 252 18.75 23.97 -5.34
N GLU A 253 19.32 23.18 -4.42
CA GLU A 253 18.93 21.78 -4.20
C GLU A 253 17.53 21.68 -3.56
N VAL A 254 17.15 22.65 -2.73
CA VAL A 254 15.84 22.64 -2.07
C VAL A 254 14.73 22.82 -3.09
N GLU A 255 14.88 23.76 -4.03
CA GLU A 255 13.92 23.95 -5.11
C GLU A 255 13.88 22.74 -6.06
N MET A 256 15.02 22.12 -6.38
CA MET A 256 15.06 20.88 -7.16
C MET A 256 14.26 19.76 -6.49
N LEU A 257 14.51 19.50 -5.19
CA LEU A 257 13.82 18.45 -4.44
C LEU A 257 12.32 18.70 -4.31
N LYS A 258 11.91 19.95 -4.08
CA LYS A 258 10.47 20.30 -4.07
C LYS A 258 9.81 19.97 -5.41
N LYS A 259 10.46 20.28 -6.55
CA LYS A 259 9.93 19.92 -7.86
C LYS A 259 9.88 18.42 -8.10
N ILE A 260 10.88 17.67 -7.63
CA ILE A 260 10.85 16.20 -7.67
C ILE A 260 9.67 15.66 -6.85
N TYR A 261 9.41 16.20 -5.66
CA TYR A 261 8.27 15.80 -4.84
C TYR A 261 6.93 16.11 -5.50
N GLU A 262 6.78 17.28 -6.13
CA GLU A 262 5.60 17.63 -6.92
C GLU A 262 5.37 16.60 -8.03
N VAL A 263 6.42 16.24 -8.80
CA VAL A 263 6.33 15.22 -9.85
C VAL A 263 5.96 13.86 -9.28
N ILE A 264 6.57 13.42 -8.17
CA ILE A 264 6.21 12.15 -7.52
C ILE A 264 4.71 12.09 -7.17
N GLU A 265 4.13 13.19 -6.68
CA GLU A 265 2.71 13.25 -6.32
C GLU A 265 1.76 13.21 -7.53
N GLU A 266 2.24 13.48 -8.75
CA GLU A 266 1.43 13.40 -9.98
C GLU A 266 1.19 11.95 -10.45
N TYR A 267 1.89 10.97 -9.88
CA TYR A 267 1.84 9.57 -10.29
C TYR A 267 1.34 8.69 -9.14
N PRO A 268 0.32 7.84 -9.39
CA PRO A 268 -0.20 6.94 -8.36
C PRO A 268 0.77 5.79 -8.04
N VAL A 269 1.74 5.52 -8.92
CA VAL A 269 2.78 4.51 -8.74
C VAL A 269 4.15 5.10 -9.06
N VAL A 270 5.11 4.95 -8.15
CA VAL A 270 6.53 5.20 -8.42
C VAL A 270 7.27 3.88 -8.38
N ALA A 271 8.07 3.62 -9.42
CA ALA A 271 8.93 2.45 -9.52
C ALA A 271 10.40 2.87 -9.44
N THR A 272 11.20 2.09 -8.73
CA THR A 272 12.65 2.27 -8.60
C THR A 272 13.36 0.92 -8.75
N PHE A 273 14.68 0.92 -8.72
CA PHE A 273 15.47 -0.30 -8.58
C PHE A 273 16.42 -0.15 -7.39
N ASN A 274 16.18 -0.89 -6.31
CA ASN A 274 16.85 -0.72 -5.00
C ASN A 274 16.48 0.60 -4.29
N GLY A 275 15.34 1.21 -4.64
CA GLY A 275 14.91 2.47 -4.05
C GLY A 275 14.25 2.33 -2.68
N ASP A 276 13.89 1.12 -2.23
CA ASP A 276 13.51 0.90 -0.82
C ASP A 276 14.71 1.09 0.12
N ASP A 277 15.91 0.73 -0.35
CA ASP A 277 17.12 0.73 0.46
C ASP A 277 18.00 1.97 0.19
N PHE A 278 17.79 2.70 -0.92
CA PHE A 278 18.58 3.88 -1.27
C PHE A 278 17.73 5.11 -1.67
N ASP A 279 17.17 5.16 -2.87
CA ASP A 279 16.64 6.37 -3.50
C ASP A 279 15.60 7.11 -2.66
N LEU A 280 14.52 6.43 -2.27
CA LEU A 280 13.43 7.07 -1.54
C LEU A 280 13.81 7.41 -0.10
N PRO A 281 14.49 6.54 0.69
CA PRO A 281 15.08 6.94 1.96
C PRO A 281 16.02 8.13 1.85
N TYR A 282 16.89 8.16 0.83
CA TYR A 282 17.83 9.27 0.62
C TYR A 282 17.09 10.58 0.36
N LEU A 283 16.15 10.58 -0.60
CA LEU A 283 15.33 11.75 -0.92
C LEU A 283 14.52 12.21 0.29
N ARG A 284 13.95 11.29 1.08
CA ARG A 284 13.19 11.59 2.29
C ARG A 284 14.05 12.30 3.33
N HIS A 285 15.17 11.69 3.71
CA HIS A 285 16.05 12.23 4.74
C HIS A 285 16.76 13.50 4.27
N ARG A 286 17.14 13.58 3.00
CA ARG A 286 17.76 14.80 2.42
C ARG A 286 16.85 16.00 2.54
N GLY A 287 15.57 15.84 2.15
CA GLY A 287 14.57 16.89 2.30
C GLY A 287 14.41 17.35 3.76
N GLU A 288 14.38 16.41 4.71
CA GLU A 288 14.32 16.74 6.13
C GLU A 288 15.58 17.49 6.62
N GLN A 289 16.78 17.08 6.19
CA GLN A 289 18.03 17.76 6.54
C GLN A 289 18.10 19.19 6.01
N LEU A 290 17.59 19.40 4.80
CA LEU A 290 17.46 20.71 4.20
C LEU A 290 16.26 21.51 4.73
N LYS A 291 15.58 21.01 5.78
CA LYS A 291 14.46 21.64 6.46
C LYS A 291 13.24 21.88 5.57
N ILE A 292 13.05 21.06 4.54
CA ILE A 292 11.79 21.02 3.77
C ILE A 292 10.69 20.54 4.74
N PRO A 293 9.53 21.24 4.82
CA PRO A 293 8.44 20.83 5.69
C PRO A 293 8.00 19.38 5.43
N LYS A 294 7.77 18.60 6.51
CA LYS A 294 7.47 17.17 6.40
C LYS A 294 6.19 16.86 5.63
N ASP A 295 5.22 17.77 5.63
CA ASP A 295 3.98 17.69 4.86
C ASP A 295 4.20 17.83 3.35
N LYS A 296 5.31 18.46 2.94
CA LYS A 296 5.72 18.62 1.53
C LYS A 296 6.57 17.46 1.00
N ILE A 297 6.94 16.52 1.86
CA ILE A 297 7.71 15.34 1.46
C ILE A 297 6.72 14.16 1.32
N PRO A 298 6.47 13.67 0.10
CA PRO A 298 5.45 12.65 -0.16
C PRO A 298 5.89 11.24 0.23
N ILE A 299 7.16 11.05 0.58
CA ILE A 299 7.76 9.75 0.88
C ILE A 299 7.53 9.38 2.35
N ILE A 300 7.03 8.17 2.58
CA ILE A 300 6.82 7.55 3.89
C ILE A 300 7.79 6.37 4.00
N LEU A 301 8.54 6.31 5.09
CA LEU A 301 9.41 5.16 5.38
C LEU A 301 8.75 4.30 6.45
N SER A 302 8.69 3.00 6.20
CA SER A 302 8.14 1.99 7.09
C SER A 302 9.13 0.85 7.30
N ARG A 303 8.79 -0.11 8.17
CA ARG A 303 9.60 -1.33 8.33
C ARG A 303 9.64 -2.20 7.09
N GLU A 304 8.61 -2.11 6.24
CA GLU A 304 8.46 -2.94 5.04
C GLU A 304 9.16 -2.32 3.82
N GLY A 305 9.54 -1.05 3.90
CA GLY A 305 10.14 -0.31 2.80
C GLY A 305 9.61 1.12 2.71
N ALA A 306 9.94 1.79 1.61
CA ALA A 306 9.43 3.10 1.28
C ALA A 306 8.03 3.00 0.65
N SER A 307 7.21 4.01 0.89
CA SER A 307 5.89 4.18 0.30
C SER A 307 5.63 5.66 0.05
N LEU A 308 4.47 5.99 -0.52
CA LEU A 308 4.06 7.37 -0.78
C LEU A 308 2.85 7.73 0.07
N ARG A 309 2.68 9.01 0.39
CA ARG A 309 1.49 9.53 1.08
C ARG A 309 0.25 9.35 0.20
N LYS A 310 0.37 9.74 -1.07
CA LYS A 310 -0.60 9.48 -2.13
C LYS A 310 0.09 8.61 -3.17
N GLY A 311 -0.40 7.40 -3.37
CA GLY A 311 0.24 6.41 -4.24
C GLY A 311 0.96 5.28 -3.52
N ILE A 312 1.60 4.43 -4.31
CA ILE A 312 2.41 3.30 -3.87
C ILE A 312 3.80 3.36 -4.51
N HIS A 313 4.75 2.71 -3.84
CA HIS A 313 6.09 2.50 -4.34
C HIS A 313 6.24 1.01 -4.70
N ILE A 314 6.90 0.73 -5.83
CA ILE A 314 7.28 -0.62 -6.24
C ILE A 314 8.80 -0.63 -6.46
N ASP A 315 9.51 -1.33 -5.57
CA ASP A 315 10.92 -1.61 -5.80
C ASP A 315 11.08 -2.82 -6.71
N LEU A 316 11.54 -2.58 -7.94
CA LEU A 316 11.73 -3.63 -8.94
C LEU A 316 12.88 -4.58 -8.56
N TYR A 317 13.87 -4.15 -7.78
CA TYR A 317 14.93 -5.04 -7.30
C TYR A 317 14.33 -6.14 -6.42
N ARG A 318 13.44 -5.78 -5.49
CA ARG A 318 12.75 -6.75 -4.63
C ARG A 318 11.78 -7.62 -5.41
N LEU A 319 11.07 -7.04 -6.38
CA LEU A 319 10.16 -7.78 -7.26
C LEU A 319 10.89 -8.86 -8.04
N PHE A 320 11.99 -8.52 -8.71
CA PHE A 320 12.76 -9.47 -9.51
C PHE A 320 13.53 -10.48 -8.67
N ASN A 321 13.88 -10.17 -7.42
CA ASN A 321 14.46 -11.17 -6.50
C ASN A 321 13.44 -12.17 -5.93
N ASN A 322 12.14 -12.00 -6.21
CA ASN A 322 11.14 -12.97 -5.79
C ASN A 322 11.26 -14.25 -6.62
N LYS A 323 11.71 -15.34 -5.98
CA LYS A 323 11.92 -16.65 -6.62
C LYS A 323 10.70 -17.18 -7.37
N SER A 324 9.50 -16.97 -6.83
CA SER A 324 8.28 -17.41 -7.50
C SER A 324 8.06 -16.63 -8.79
N ILE A 325 8.31 -15.31 -8.79
CA ILE A 325 8.18 -14.48 -9.98
C ILE A 325 9.26 -14.83 -11.02
N GLN A 326 10.51 -15.01 -10.59
CA GLN A 326 11.61 -15.43 -11.48
C GLN A 326 11.27 -16.72 -12.23
N VAL A 327 10.80 -17.74 -11.50
CA VAL A 327 10.51 -19.05 -12.06
C VAL A 327 9.24 -19.03 -12.91
N TYR A 328 8.12 -18.54 -12.37
CA TYR A 328 6.81 -18.69 -13.03
C TYR A 328 6.53 -17.63 -14.10
N ALA A 329 6.99 -16.39 -13.93
CA ALA A 329 6.68 -15.30 -14.86
C ALA A 329 7.81 -15.07 -15.88
N PHE A 330 9.07 -15.30 -15.49
CA PHE A 330 10.23 -14.93 -16.29
C PHE A 330 11.11 -16.09 -16.74
N ASP A 331 10.78 -17.33 -16.37
CA ASP A 331 11.55 -18.53 -16.74
C ASP A 331 13.05 -18.39 -16.40
N ASN A 332 13.34 -17.82 -15.22
CA ASN A 332 14.69 -17.52 -14.70
C ASN A 332 15.56 -16.60 -15.59
N LYS A 333 14.96 -15.77 -16.44
CA LYS A 333 15.73 -14.79 -17.25
C LYS A 333 16.21 -13.57 -16.45
N TYR A 334 15.67 -13.35 -15.25
CA TYR A 334 15.95 -12.21 -14.36
C TYR A 334 16.23 -12.68 -12.95
#